data_AF-A0A0A0IWJ2-F1
#
_entry.id   AF-A0A0A0IWJ2-F1
#
_cell.length_a   1.000
_cell.length_b   1.000
_cell.length_c   1.000
_cell.angle_alpha   90.00
_cell.angle_beta   90.00
_cell.angle_gamma   90.00
#
_symmetry.space_group_name_H-M   'P 1'
#
loop_
_entity.id
_entity.type
_entity.pdbx_description
1 polymer ?
#
loop_
_entity_poly.entity_id
_entity_poly.type
_entity_poly.pdbx_seq_one_letter_code
_entity_poly.pdbx_strand_id
1 'polypeptide(L)'
;MALSQSALSELQEVFRSGEGTDFIRECVRVAMQELIDAEATSAIGAGRYERTESRVTERNGSRPRLLTTHAGDIELAVPKLRAGSFFPSILSPRRRIDQALYAVVMEAYVHGVSTRNVDDLVTALGGTGISKSE
;
A
#
# COMPACT_ATOMS: atom_id res chain seq x y z
N MET A 1 -10.99 -4.11 -19.60
CA MET A 1 -10.61 -5.27 -20.44
C MET A 1 -10.93 -6.52 -19.67
N ALA A 2 -11.64 -7.48 -20.27
CA ALA A 2 -11.83 -8.80 -19.66
C ALA A 2 -10.50 -9.56 -19.70
N LEU A 3 -10.17 -10.27 -18.62
CA LEU A 3 -9.00 -11.16 -18.59
C LEU A 3 -9.20 -12.31 -19.58
N SER A 4 -8.12 -12.77 -20.20
CA SER A 4 -8.18 -13.95 -21.08
C SER A 4 -8.50 -15.21 -20.25
N GLN A 5 -9.09 -16.22 -20.90
CA GLN A 5 -9.46 -17.47 -20.23
C GLN A 5 -8.24 -18.23 -19.67
N SER A 6 -7.06 -18.07 -20.32
CA SER A 6 -5.78 -18.58 -19.82
C SER A 6 -5.38 -17.91 -18.50
N ALA A 7 -5.42 -16.58 -18.46
CA ALA A 7 -5.06 -15.82 -17.27
C ALA A 7 -5.98 -16.13 -16.08
N LEU A 8 -7.29 -16.34 -16.33
CA LEU A 8 -8.21 -16.76 -15.27
C LEU A 8 -7.89 -18.16 -14.73
N SER A 9 -7.45 -19.07 -15.58
CA SER A 9 -7.12 -20.45 -15.18
C SER A 9 -5.82 -20.47 -14.36
N GLU A 10 -4.83 -19.69 -14.79
CA GLU A 10 -3.56 -19.48 -14.06
C GLU A 10 -3.81 -18.86 -12.67
N LEU A 11 -4.65 -17.81 -12.59
CA LEU A 11 -5.05 -17.21 -11.31
C LEU A 11 -5.75 -18.24 -10.42
N GLN A 12 -6.68 -19.02 -10.96
CA GLN A 12 -7.35 -20.08 -10.19
C GLN A 12 -6.37 -21.11 -9.63
N GLU A 13 -5.32 -21.44 -10.35
CA GLU A 13 -4.29 -22.38 -9.90
C GLU A 13 -3.45 -21.80 -8.75
N VAL A 14 -3.06 -20.54 -8.83
CA VAL A 14 -2.37 -19.80 -7.75
C VAL A 14 -3.23 -19.72 -6.49
N PHE A 15 -4.54 -19.51 -6.64
CA PHE A 15 -5.45 -19.54 -5.49
C PHE A 15 -5.61 -20.95 -4.89
N ARG A 16 -5.57 -22.00 -5.72
CA ARG A 16 -5.71 -23.39 -5.26
C ARG A 16 -4.45 -23.92 -4.57
N SER A 17 -3.26 -23.47 -4.97
CA SER A 17 -1.97 -23.88 -4.39
C SER A 17 -1.73 -23.34 -2.97
N GLY A 18 -2.55 -22.39 -2.50
CA GLY A 18 -2.37 -21.70 -1.23
C GLY A 18 -1.48 -20.46 -1.31
N GLU A 19 -0.91 -20.17 -2.49
CA GLU A 19 -0.10 -18.97 -2.78
C GLU A 19 -0.97 -17.72 -3.05
N GLY A 20 -2.31 -17.87 -3.01
CA GLY A 20 -3.26 -16.79 -3.29
C GLY A 20 -3.15 -15.59 -2.34
N THR A 21 -2.69 -15.78 -1.10
CA THR A 21 -2.48 -14.67 -0.14
C THR A 21 -1.31 -13.79 -0.54
N ASP A 22 -0.19 -14.39 -0.95
CA ASP A 22 0.97 -13.67 -1.48
C ASP A 22 0.65 -12.97 -2.80
N PHE A 23 -0.16 -13.60 -3.65
CA PHE A 23 -0.67 -12.98 -4.87
C PHE A 23 -1.51 -11.73 -4.59
N ILE A 24 -2.45 -11.79 -3.63
CA ILE A 24 -3.25 -10.62 -3.23
C ILE A 24 -2.35 -9.51 -2.69
N ARG A 25 -1.42 -9.85 -1.79
CA ARG A 25 -0.45 -8.90 -1.24
C ARG A 25 0.31 -8.17 -2.35
N GLU A 26 0.80 -8.92 -3.33
CA GLU A 26 1.54 -8.37 -4.47
C GLU A 26 0.65 -7.50 -5.38
N CYS A 27 -0.59 -7.92 -5.64
CA CYS A 27 -1.55 -7.11 -6.40
C CYS A 27 -1.83 -5.77 -5.72
N VAL A 28 -2.04 -5.78 -4.40
CA VAL A 28 -2.25 -4.56 -3.61
C VAL A 28 -1.00 -3.68 -3.67
N ARG A 29 0.20 -4.26 -3.50
CA ARG A 29 1.47 -3.54 -3.61
C ARG A 29 1.62 -2.84 -4.95
N VAL A 30 1.39 -3.55 -6.06
CA VAL A 30 1.48 -2.99 -7.42
C VAL A 30 0.44 -1.88 -7.61
N ALA A 31 -0.82 -2.14 -7.28
CA ALA A 31 -1.88 -1.16 -7.46
C ALA A 31 -1.62 0.13 -6.67
N MET A 32 -1.20 0.02 -5.40
CA MET A 32 -0.85 1.18 -4.58
C MET A 32 0.37 1.92 -5.12
N GLN A 33 1.39 1.22 -5.60
CA GLN A 33 2.58 1.84 -6.19
C GLN A 33 2.23 2.64 -7.46
N GLU A 34 1.41 2.07 -8.34
CA GLU A 34 0.95 2.76 -9.56
C GLU A 34 0.14 4.02 -9.23
N LEU A 35 -0.74 3.95 -8.23
CA LEU A 35 -1.50 5.13 -7.77
C LEU A 35 -0.57 6.23 -7.21
N ILE A 36 0.45 5.85 -6.44
CA ILE A 36 1.46 6.78 -5.91
C ILE A 36 2.23 7.45 -7.07
N ASP A 37 2.63 6.67 -8.07
CA ASP A 37 3.36 7.18 -9.23
C ASP A 37 2.50 8.05 -10.14
N ALA A 38 1.21 7.74 -10.28
CA ALA A 38 0.25 8.57 -10.99
C ALA A 38 0.03 9.92 -10.29
N GLU A 39 -0.16 9.92 -8.97
CA GLU A 39 -0.29 11.15 -8.19
C GLU A 39 0.98 12.02 -8.27
N ALA A 40 2.16 11.39 -8.18
CA ALA A 40 3.43 12.10 -8.35
C ALA A 40 3.59 12.70 -9.75
N THR A 41 3.14 11.99 -10.80
CA THR A 41 3.14 12.48 -12.18
C THR A 41 2.25 13.71 -12.32
N SER A 42 1.04 13.65 -11.76
CA SER A 42 0.09 14.76 -11.74
C SER A 42 0.66 15.98 -11.01
N ALA A 43 1.28 15.78 -9.84
CA ALA A 43 1.91 16.85 -9.07
C ALA A 43 3.11 17.51 -9.78
N ILE A 44 3.87 16.72 -10.56
CA ILE A 44 5.01 17.22 -11.35
C ILE A 44 4.56 17.92 -12.64
N GLY A 45 3.40 17.52 -13.19
CA GLY A 45 2.93 17.92 -14.52
C GLY A 45 3.61 17.16 -15.66
N ALA A 46 4.38 16.11 -15.36
CA ALA A 46 5.14 15.37 -16.37
C ALA A 46 5.40 13.92 -15.93
N GLY A 47 5.32 13.00 -16.88
CA GLY A 47 5.76 11.63 -16.75
C GLY A 47 7.27 11.51 -16.60
N ARG A 48 7.71 10.28 -16.29
CA ARG A 48 9.14 9.97 -16.15
C ARG A 48 9.83 10.11 -17.51
N TYR A 49 10.88 10.92 -17.56
CA TYR A 49 11.65 11.24 -18.79
C TYR A 49 10.86 11.92 -19.91
N GLU A 50 9.60 12.30 -19.66
CA GLU A 50 8.79 13.02 -20.64
C GLU A 50 9.34 14.43 -20.86
N ARG A 51 9.31 14.94 -22.09
CA ARG A 51 9.66 16.33 -22.37
C ARG A 51 8.37 17.12 -22.49
N THR A 52 8.10 18.00 -21.53
CA THR A 52 6.92 18.86 -21.52
C THR A 52 7.28 20.21 -20.90
N GLU A 53 6.66 21.27 -21.42
CA GLU A 53 6.82 22.64 -20.92
C GLU A 53 6.10 22.85 -19.58
N SER A 54 5.14 21.98 -19.25
CA SER A 54 4.34 22.05 -18.02
C SER A 54 5.05 21.47 -16.78
N ARG A 55 6.27 20.95 -16.91
CA ARG A 55 7.02 20.34 -15.79
C ARG A 55 7.40 21.41 -14.78
N VAL A 56 6.99 21.22 -13.52
CA VAL A 56 7.31 22.15 -12.41
C VAL A 56 8.50 21.70 -11.57
N THR A 57 8.77 20.39 -11.49
CA THR A 57 9.86 19.81 -10.68
C THR A 57 10.27 18.44 -11.22
N GLU A 58 11.21 17.77 -10.57
CA GLU A 58 11.74 16.46 -10.99
C GLU A 58 11.74 15.45 -9.86
N ARG A 59 11.73 14.16 -10.19
CA ARG A 59 11.91 13.09 -9.21
C ARG A 59 13.38 12.97 -8.82
N ASN A 60 13.68 12.84 -7.53
CA ASN A 60 15.02 12.72 -6.97
C ASN A 60 15.14 11.48 -6.09
N GLY A 61 14.89 10.32 -6.68
CA GLY A 61 14.84 9.02 -6.00
C GLY A 61 13.54 8.80 -5.21
N SER A 62 13.57 7.82 -4.31
CA SER A 62 12.43 7.41 -3.49
C SER A 62 12.83 7.23 -2.02
N ARG A 63 11.82 7.09 -1.15
CA ARG A 63 11.96 6.61 0.23
C ARG A 63 11.18 5.30 0.37
N PRO A 64 11.79 4.22 0.90
CA PRO A 64 11.06 3.00 1.20
C PRO A 64 10.08 3.28 2.35
N ARG A 65 8.94 2.61 2.30
CA ARG A 65 7.92 2.66 3.35
C ARG A 65 7.23 1.32 3.45
N LEU A 66 7.29 0.72 4.63
CA LEU A 66 6.48 -0.43 4.97
C LEU A 66 5.07 0.05 5.35
N LEU A 67 4.05 -0.57 4.75
CA LEU A 67 2.65 -0.38 5.08
C LEU A 67 2.03 -1.73 5.44
N THR A 68 1.44 -1.83 6.63
CA THR A 68 0.69 -3.00 7.06
C THR A 68 -0.75 -2.87 6.58
N THR A 69 -1.20 -3.85 5.79
CA THR A 69 -2.55 -3.93 5.23
C THR A 69 -3.22 -5.22 5.67
N HIS A 70 -4.51 -5.38 5.36
CA HIS A 70 -5.23 -6.66 5.51
C HIS A 70 -4.69 -7.80 4.64
N ALA A 71 -4.00 -7.48 3.54
CA ALA A 71 -3.31 -8.48 2.72
C ALA A 71 -1.90 -8.82 3.27
N GLY A 72 -1.52 -8.17 4.37
CA GLY A 72 -0.22 -8.21 5.00
C GLY A 72 0.65 -7.00 4.68
N ASP A 73 1.90 -7.09 5.11
CA ASP A 73 2.89 -6.03 4.93
C ASP A 73 3.33 -5.91 3.48
N ILE A 74 3.32 -4.67 2.99
CA ILE A 74 3.78 -4.29 1.65
C ILE A 74 4.86 -3.21 1.72
N GLU A 75 5.87 -3.33 0.87
CA GLU A 75 6.90 -2.31 0.70
C GLU A 75 6.53 -1.38 -0.46
N LEU A 76 6.44 -0.08 -0.16
CA LEU A 76 6.13 0.97 -1.12
C LEU A 76 7.32 1.92 -1.27
N ALA A 77 7.54 2.40 -2.49
CA ALA A 77 8.56 3.39 -2.80
C ALA A 77 7.90 4.76 -3.03
N VAL A 78 7.95 5.63 -2.03
CA VAL A 78 7.36 6.97 -2.16
C VAL A 78 8.34 7.92 -2.87
N PRO A 79 7.97 8.53 -4.00
CA PRO A 79 8.84 9.45 -4.72
C PRO A 79 9.29 10.65 -3.87
N LYS A 80 10.52 11.10 -4.08
CA LYS A 80 11.05 12.37 -3.59
C LYS A 80 11.06 13.36 -4.75
N LEU A 81 10.64 14.60 -4.50
CA LEU A 81 10.77 15.67 -5.48
C LEU A 81 12.09 16.43 -5.26
N ARG A 82 12.65 16.97 -6.33
CA ARG A 82 13.87 17.80 -6.31
C ARG A 82 13.62 19.12 -5.59
N ALA A 83 12.45 19.72 -5.84
CA ALA A 83 11.94 20.90 -5.16
C ALA A 83 10.50 20.65 -4.71
N GLY A 84 10.15 21.19 -3.53
CA GLY A 84 8.84 21.01 -2.88
C GLY A 84 8.74 19.74 -2.04
N SER A 85 7.55 19.49 -1.49
CA SER A 85 7.22 18.30 -0.70
C SER A 85 6.15 17.48 -1.38
N PHE A 86 6.34 16.15 -1.43
CA PHE A 86 5.33 15.23 -1.93
C PHE A 86 5.05 14.12 -0.92
N PHE A 87 3.77 13.91 -0.65
CA PHE A 87 3.28 12.80 0.15
C PHE A 87 1.97 12.31 -0.48
N PRO A 88 1.87 11.02 -0.86
CA PRO A 88 0.68 10.49 -1.52
C PRO A 88 -0.55 10.61 -0.63
N SER A 89 -1.66 11.07 -1.21
CA SER A 89 -2.94 11.24 -0.56
C SER A 89 -3.55 9.92 -0.03
N ILE A 90 -3.26 8.80 -0.70
CA ILE A 90 -3.73 7.47 -0.31
C ILE A 90 -3.10 6.96 0.99
N LEU A 91 -2.00 7.58 1.44
CA LEU A 91 -1.32 7.20 2.67
C LEU A 91 -1.63 8.20 3.78
N SER A 92 -1.67 7.72 5.02
CA SER A 92 -1.77 8.60 6.19
C SER A 92 -0.37 9.05 6.66
N PRO A 93 -0.11 10.35 6.91
CA PRO A 93 1.15 10.80 7.49
C PRO A 93 1.44 10.12 8.82
N ARG A 94 2.69 9.69 9.03
CA ARG A 94 3.21 9.12 10.29
C ARG A 94 2.57 7.80 10.76
N ARG A 95 1.62 7.22 10.02
CA ARG A 95 1.04 5.90 10.32
C ARG A 95 1.63 4.81 9.43
N ARG A 96 1.84 3.61 9.98
CA ARG A 96 2.32 2.44 9.23
C ARG A 96 1.21 1.46 8.87
N ILE A 97 0.03 1.67 9.42
CA ILE A 97 -1.16 0.89 9.16
C ILE A 97 -2.02 1.56 8.07
N ASP A 98 -2.66 0.76 7.21
CA ASP A 98 -3.67 1.26 6.29
C ASP A 98 -4.94 1.72 7.04
N GLN A 99 -5.77 2.52 6.38
CA GLN A 99 -6.95 3.10 7.02
C GLN A 99 -8.00 2.03 7.40
N ALA A 100 -8.09 0.97 6.60
CA ALA A 100 -9.08 -0.10 6.82
C ALA A 100 -8.72 -0.95 8.05
N LEU A 101 -7.47 -1.35 8.20
CA LEU A 101 -6.98 -2.11 9.36
C LEU A 101 -6.99 -1.23 10.61
N TYR A 102 -6.67 0.06 10.47
CA TYR A 102 -6.80 1.00 11.57
C TYR A 102 -8.24 1.08 12.09
N ALA A 103 -9.24 1.11 11.22
CA ALA A 103 -10.65 1.11 11.63
C ALA A 103 -11.01 -0.15 12.44
N VAL A 104 -10.52 -1.32 12.04
CA VAL A 104 -10.73 -2.58 12.79
C VAL A 104 -10.08 -2.54 14.17
N VAL A 105 -8.85 -2.02 14.26
CA VAL A 105 -8.15 -1.83 15.54
C VAL A 105 -8.94 -0.91 16.48
N MET A 106 -9.46 0.21 15.95
CA MET A 106 -10.27 1.15 16.72
C MET A 106 -11.57 0.51 17.23
N GLU A 107 -12.24 -0.26 16.39
CA GLU A 107 -13.47 -0.97 16.77
C GLU A 107 -13.19 -2.02 17.88
N ALA A 108 -12.11 -2.80 17.74
CA ALA A 108 -11.70 -3.77 18.75
C ALA A 108 -11.41 -3.09 20.10
N TYR A 109 -10.74 -1.94 20.09
CA TYR A 109 -10.49 -1.15 21.30
C TYR A 109 -11.79 -0.68 21.96
N VAL A 110 -12.74 -0.15 21.18
CA VAL A 110 -14.06 0.28 21.68
C VAL A 110 -14.84 -0.87 22.31
N HIS A 111 -14.72 -2.07 21.78
CA HIS A 111 -15.31 -3.29 22.34
C HIS A 111 -14.57 -3.86 23.56
N GLY A 112 -13.50 -3.20 24.04
CA GLY A 112 -12.76 -3.62 25.22
C GLY A 112 -11.81 -4.79 24.99
N VAL A 113 -11.41 -5.05 23.74
CA VAL A 113 -10.37 -6.04 23.43
C VAL A 113 -9.03 -5.55 24.01
N SER A 114 -8.33 -6.44 24.71
CA SER A 114 -7.04 -6.09 25.31
C SER A 114 -6.01 -5.73 24.24
N THR A 115 -5.06 -4.83 24.53
CA THR A 115 -4.05 -4.43 23.54
C THR A 115 -3.19 -5.60 23.04
N ARG A 116 -3.07 -6.68 23.82
CA ARG A 116 -2.37 -7.91 23.39
C ARG A 116 -3.21 -8.71 22.42
N ASN A 117 -4.51 -8.83 22.69
CA ASN A 117 -5.44 -9.50 21.79
C ASN A 117 -5.64 -8.72 20.48
N VAL A 118 -5.51 -7.39 20.51
CA VAL A 118 -5.48 -6.56 19.29
C VAL A 118 -4.22 -6.85 18.47
N ASP A 119 -3.08 -7.05 19.11
CA ASP A 119 -1.83 -7.44 18.45
C ASP A 119 -1.92 -8.84 17.82
N ASP A 120 -2.51 -9.79 18.56
CA ASP A 120 -2.82 -11.13 18.04
C ASP A 120 -3.79 -11.07 16.84
N LEU A 121 -4.80 -10.18 16.90
CA LEU A 121 -5.75 -9.95 15.80
C LEU A 121 -5.05 -9.41 14.55
N VAL A 122 -4.18 -8.40 14.69
CA VAL A 122 -3.44 -7.83 13.55
C VAL A 122 -2.52 -8.88 12.93
N THR A 123 -1.89 -9.72 13.76
CA THR A 123 -1.07 -10.84 13.29
C THR A 123 -1.91 -11.88 12.54
N ALA A 124 -3.11 -12.21 13.05
CA ALA A 124 -4.03 -13.14 12.41
C ALA A 124 -4.58 -12.61 11.07
N LEU A 125 -4.67 -11.29 10.90
CA LEU A 125 -5.05 -10.62 9.65
C LEU A 125 -3.87 -10.44 8.68
N GLY A 126 -2.70 -11.02 8.96
CA GLY A 126 -1.55 -11.07 8.05
C GLY A 126 -0.52 -9.96 8.22
N GLY A 127 -0.70 -9.07 9.21
CA GLY A 127 0.31 -8.08 9.60
C GLY A 127 1.43 -8.67 10.46
N THR A 128 2.48 -7.89 10.73
CA THR A 128 3.59 -8.27 11.62
C THR A 128 3.42 -7.83 13.07
N GLY A 129 2.19 -7.50 13.46
CA GLY A 129 1.81 -7.00 14.79
C GLY A 129 1.64 -5.48 14.85
N ILE A 130 1.15 -4.99 15.99
CA ILE A 130 0.88 -3.57 16.23
C ILE A 130 1.33 -3.14 17.64
N SER A 131 2.00 -1.99 17.70
CA SER A 131 2.40 -1.41 18.98
C SER A 131 1.23 -0.69 19.66
N LYS A 132 1.28 -0.54 20.99
CA LYS A 132 0.27 0.23 21.75
C LYS A 132 0.16 1.70 21.35
N SER A 133 1.20 2.26 20.72
CA SER A 133 1.28 3.66 20.31
C SER A 133 0.82 3.93 18.88
N GLU A 134 0.58 2.86 18.11
CA GLU A 134 0.09 2.95 16.73
C GLU A 134 -1.43 3.16 16.73
#